data_AF-A0A8B6G5T8-F1
#
_entry.id   AF-A0A8B6G5T8-F1
#
_cell.length_a   1.000
_cell.length_b   1.000
_cell.length_c   1.000
_cell.angle_alpha   90.00
_cell.angle_beta   90.00
_cell.angle_gamma   90.00
#
_symmetry.space_group_name_H-M   'P 1'
#
loop_
_entity.id
_entity.type
_entity.pdbx_description
1 polymer ?
#
loop_
_entity_poly.entity_id
_entity_poly.type
_entity_poly.pdbx_seq_one_letter_code
_entity_poly.pdbx_strand_id
1 'polypeptide(L)'
;MLKGTKQLRHSVDTRLPITYDILVKLVKALPKVIVGIYNQVLLKAMMSTAYFCFLRIGEIAVKTESEIYRVIQREDIKFESVNGHVSNMTITMKFYKHSNLQSKTLSIARRPENYLCPVKAIEEYLRLQNCPHGPLFRFKCGKPVSGFYFNSSLKSLLNFVGLDTNFYKGHSFRIGAATSAAARGVPLALIQSMGRWKSNAFQHYIRLDNFHT
;
A
#
# COMPACT_ATOMS: atom_id res chain seq x y z
N MET A 1 -31.98 -27.77 -3.40
CA MET A 1 -31.21 -28.09 -2.17
C MET A 1 -30.57 -26.79 -1.66
N LEU A 2 -31.14 -26.20 -0.61
CA LEU A 2 -30.78 -24.89 -0.04
C LEU A 2 -29.56 -25.03 0.88
N LYS A 3 -28.47 -24.31 0.61
CA LYS A 3 -27.46 -23.95 1.63
C LYS A 3 -26.90 -22.56 1.34
N GLY A 4 -27.34 -21.60 2.14
CA GLY A 4 -26.92 -20.22 2.07
C GLY A 4 -27.56 -19.39 3.18
N THR A 5 -27.55 -19.90 4.41
CA THR A 5 -27.91 -19.10 5.59
C THR A 5 -26.87 -17.99 5.74
N LYS A 6 -27.26 -16.78 5.31
CA LYS A 6 -26.55 -15.53 5.56
C LYS A 6 -26.32 -15.41 7.07
N GLN A 7 -25.07 -15.51 7.51
CA GLN A 7 -24.66 -15.00 8.80
C GLN A 7 -24.86 -13.47 8.82
N LEU A 8 -25.97 -13.05 9.42
CA LEU A 8 -26.32 -11.67 9.76
C LEU A 8 -25.51 -11.18 10.96
N ARG A 9 -24.18 -11.21 10.86
CA ARG A 9 -23.28 -10.44 11.73
C ARG A 9 -22.12 -9.95 10.88
N HIS A 10 -22.24 -8.72 10.36
CA HIS A 10 -21.06 -8.02 9.86
C HIS A 10 -20.10 -7.84 11.05
N SER A 11 -19.07 -8.68 11.13
CA SER A 11 -17.94 -8.45 12.04
C SER A 11 -17.37 -7.08 11.73
N VAL A 12 -17.50 -6.16 12.68
CA VAL A 12 -16.93 -4.81 12.56
C VAL A 12 -15.43 -4.97 12.46
N ASP A 13 -14.82 -4.36 11.44
CA ASP A 13 -13.38 -4.41 11.25
C ASP A 13 -12.70 -3.78 12.47
N THR A 14 -11.97 -4.56 13.27
CA THR A 14 -11.30 -4.05 14.48
C THR A 14 -9.95 -3.39 14.19
N ARG A 15 -9.43 -3.48 12.96
CA ARG A 15 -8.08 -3.01 12.62
C ARG A 15 -8.00 -1.49 12.60
N LEU A 16 -7.05 -0.90 13.32
CA LEU A 16 -6.83 0.54 13.36
C LEU A 16 -6.17 1.06 12.06
N PRO A 17 -6.41 2.33 11.69
CA PRO A 17 -5.78 2.96 10.52
C PRO A 17 -4.30 3.23 10.78
N ILE A 18 -3.44 2.93 9.81
CA ILE A 18 -2.11 3.53 9.77
C ILE A 18 -2.29 4.94 9.21
N THR A 19 -2.30 5.95 10.09
CA THR A 19 -2.36 7.37 9.70
C THR A 19 -1.05 7.82 9.03
N TYR A 20 -1.05 9.02 8.44
CA TYR A 20 0.18 9.60 7.88
C TYR A 20 1.29 9.68 8.94
N ASP A 21 0.98 10.11 10.17
CA ASP A 21 1.97 10.27 11.22
C ASP A 21 2.52 8.94 11.72
N ILE A 22 1.66 7.92 11.85
CA ILE A 22 2.10 6.55 12.12
C ILE A 22 3.03 6.07 11.00
N LEU A 23 2.66 6.31 9.74
CA LEU A 23 3.49 5.93 8.60
C LEU A 23 4.85 6.62 8.60
N VAL A 24 4.91 7.90 8.96
CA VAL A 24 6.19 8.64 9.13
C VAL A 24 7.03 7.99 10.23
N LYS A 25 6.43 7.67 11.39
CA LYS A 25 7.12 6.99 12.50
C LYS A 25 7.69 5.63 12.04
N LEU A 26 6.89 4.82 11.33
CA LEU A 26 7.33 3.52 10.80
C LEU A 26 8.50 3.66 9.82
N VAL A 27 8.42 4.60 8.87
CA VAL A 27 9.50 4.80 7.89
C VAL A 27 10.78 5.34 8.55
N LYS A 28 10.66 6.24 9.53
CA LYS A 28 11.82 6.71 10.32
C LYS A 28 12.47 5.61 11.16
N ALA A 29 11.71 4.59 11.57
CA ALA A 29 12.23 3.44 12.31
C ALA A 29 12.99 2.42 11.44
N LEU A 30 12.86 2.48 10.10
CA LEU A 30 13.49 1.51 9.19
C LEU A 30 15.00 1.34 9.42
N PRO A 31 15.82 2.40 9.56
CA PRO A 31 17.27 2.24 9.78
C PRO A 31 17.64 1.60 11.12
N LYS A 32 16.71 1.57 12.08
CA LYS A 32 16.91 1.00 13.42
C LYS A 32 16.45 -0.45 13.53
N VAL A 33 15.47 -0.85 12.71
CA VAL A 33 14.80 -2.16 12.82
C VAL A 33 15.14 -3.09 11.66
N ILE A 34 15.33 -2.55 10.45
CA ILE A 34 15.50 -3.34 9.24
C ILE A 34 16.97 -3.37 8.82
N VAL A 35 17.52 -4.57 8.68
CA VAL A 35 18.91 -4.78 8.27
C VAL A 35 19.08 -4.53 6.77
N GLY A 36 20.05 -3.68 6.44
CA GLY A 36 20.50 -3.39 5.08
C GLY A 36 19.72 -2.28 4.37
N ILE A 37 20.46 -1.34 3.77
CA ILE A 37 19.89 -0.17 3.09
C ILE A 37 18.90 -0.55 1.98
N TYR A 38 19.15 -1.65 1.26
CA TYR A 38 18.25 -2.13 0.22
C TYR A 38 16.86 -2.45 0.78
N ASN A 39 16.79 -3.21 1.89
CA ASN A 39 15.52 -3.62 2.49
C ASN A 39 14.78 -2.44 3.11
N GLN A 40 15.51 -1.45 3.63
CA GLN A 40 14.93 -0.20 4.14
C GLN A 40 14.27 0.60 3.01
N VAL A 41 14.98 0.81 1.89
CA VAL A 41 14.42 1.52 0.72
C VAL A 41 13.25 0.75 0.11
N LEU A 42 13.38 -0.58 -0.01
CA LEU A 42 12.31 -1.47 -0.47
C LEU A 42 11.04 -1.33 0.38
N LEU A 43 11.15 -1.45 1.71
CA LEU A 43 9.99 -1.35 2.60
C LEU A 43 9.40 0.06 2.63
N LYS A 44 10.21 1.12 2.59
CA LYS A 44 9.73 2.50 2.43
C LYS A 44 8.90 2.66 1.17
N ALA A 45 9.36 2.13 0.04
CA ALA A 45 8.64 2.16 -1.23
C ALA A 45 7.33 1.38 -1.17
N MET A 46 7.35 0.16 -0.60
CA MET A 46 6.14 -0.65 -0.42
C MET A 46 5.09 0.04 0.47
N MET A 47 5.51 0.56 1.64
CA MET A 47 4.61 1.19 2.60
C MET A 47 4.02 2.50 2.06
N SER A 48 4.83 3.34 1.43
CA SER A 48 4.37 4.60 0.82
C SER A 48 3.39 4.31 -0.31
N THR A 49 3.71 3.35 -1.18
CA THR A 49 2.83 2.99 -2.30
C THR A 49 1.52 2.37 -1.81
N ALA A 50 1.57 1.47 -0.82
CA ALA A 50 0.38 0.87 -0.23
C ALA A 50 -0.59 1.92 0.33
N TYR A 51 -0.06 2.94 0.99
CA TYR A 51 -0.85 4.03 1.55
C TYR A 51 -1.39 4.95 0.46
N PHE A 52 -0.54 5.61 -0.33
CA PHE A 52 -0.98 6.64 -1.28
C PHE A 52 -1.78 6.10 -2.46
N CYS A 53 -1.63 4.82 -2.82
CA CYS A 53 -2.38 4.19 -3.91
C CYS A 53 -3.54 3.31 -3.39
N PHE A 54 -3.84 3.38 -2.09
CA PHE A 54 -4.91 2.62 -1.43
C PHE A 54 -4.78 1.11 -1.71
N LEU A 55 -3.58 0.54 -1.74
CA LEU A 55 -3.38 -0.84 -2.16
C LEU A 55 -3.68 -1.83 -1.02
N ARG A 56 -4.14 -3.03 -1.39
CA ARG A 56 -4.02 -4.20 -0.51
C ARG A 56 -2.59 -4.70 -0.59
N ILE A 57 -2.04 -5.22 0.51
CA ILE A 57 -0.70 -5.81 0.47
C ILE A 57 -0.61 -6.98 -0.52
N GLY A 58 -1.68 -7.75 -0.71
CA GLY A 58 -1.72 -8.79 -1.75
C GLY A 58 -1.68 -8.28 -3.20
N GLU A 59 -1.78 -6.97 -3.43
CA GLU A 59 -1.60 -6.35 -4.75
C GLU A 59 -0.10 -6.03 -5.03
N ILE A 60 0.76 -6.06 -4.00
CA ILE A 60 2.20 -5.71 -4.10
C ILE A 60 3.17 -6.74 -3.49
N ALA A 61 2.66 -7.71 -2.74
CA ALA A 61 3.44 -8.76 -2.11
C ALA A 61 2.80 -10.12 -2.40
N VAL A 62 3.64 -11.07 -2.78
CA VAL A 62 3.24 -12.38 -3.29
C VAL A 62 2.80 -13.29 -2.14
N LYS A 63 1.75 -14.08 -2.36
CA LYS A 63 1.29 -15.11 -1.42
C LYS A 63 1.94 -16.46 -1.69
N THR A 64 1.98 -16.88 -2.95
CA THR A 64 2.58 -18.12 -3.45
C THR A 64 3.27 -17.87 -4.79
N GLU A 65 4.22 -18.70 -5.19
CA GLU A 65 4.92 -18.56 -6.48
C GLU A 65 3.96 -18.57 -7.67
N SER A 66 2.90 -19.37 -7.61
CA SER A 66 1.84 -19.41 -8.61
C SER A 66 1.02 -18.11 -8.74
N GLU A 67 1.13 -17.17 -7.78
CA GLU A 67 0.42 -15.89 -7.79
C GLU A 67 1.33 -14.69 -8.11
N ILE A 68 2.58 -14.94 -8.51
CA ILE A 68 3.55 -13.89 -8.88
C ILE A 68 3.01 -12.94 -9.95
N TYR A 69 2.30 -13.45 -10.95
CA TYR A 69 1.74 -12.62 -12.03
C TYR A 69 0.58 -11.71 -11.58
N ARG A 70 0.02 -11.93 -10.38
CA ARG A 70 -1.13 -11.18 -9.86
C ARG A 70 -0.74 -9.91 -9.11
N VAL A 71 0.50 -9.77 -8.68
CA VAL A 71 0.97 -8.53 -8.06
C VAL A 71 1.30 -7.47 -9.12
N ILE A 72 1.47 -6.22 -8.71
CA ILE A 72 1.94 -5.16 -9.60
C ILE A 72 3.33 -5.54 -10.13
N GLN A 73 3.47 -5.52 -11.46
CA GLN A 73 4.72 -5.80 -12.14
C GLN A 73 5.50 -4.50 -12.42
N ARG A 74 6.77 -4.60 -12.79
CA ARG A 74 7.62 -3.45 -13.11
C ARG A 74 7.08 -2.65 -14.28
N GLU A 75 6.52 -3.34 -15.28
CA GLU A 75 5.96 -2.81 -16.53
C GLU A 75 4.64 -2.07 -16.31
N ASP A 76 3.99 -2.33 -15.17
CA ASP A 76 2.77 -1.63 -14.77
C ASP A 76 3.06 -0.22 -14.23
N ILE A 77 4.34 0.13 -14.01
CA ILE A 77 4.81 1.43 -13.55
C ILE A 77 5.38 2.25 -14.71
N LYS A 78 4.79 3.42 -14.93
CA LYS A 78 5.28 4.42 -15.89
C LYS A 78 5.57 5.73 -15.18
N PHE A 79 6.61 6.43 -15.64
CA PHE A 79 6.95 7.77 -15.17
C PHE A 79 6.75 8.76 -16.30
N GLU A 80 6.19 9.90 -15.96
CA GLU A 80 6.07 11.05 -16.86
C GLU A 80 7.03 12.13 -16.37
N SER A 81 7.86 12.65 -17.27
CA SER A 81 8.85 13.67 -16.95
C SER A 81 8.52 14.98 -17.63
N VAL A 82 8.68 16.08 -16.90
CA VAL A 82 8.58 17.46 -17.40
C VAL A 82 9.93 18.11 -17.15
N ASN A 83 10.53 18.71 -18.19
CA ASN A 83 11.85 19.35 -18.11
C ASN A 83 12.95 18.42 -17.54
N GLY A 84 12.94 17.14 -17.92
CA GLY A 84 13.92 16.16 -17.44
C GLY A 84 13.68 15.62 -16.03
N HIS A 85 12.65 16.09 -15.31
CA HIS A 85 12.33 15.64 -13.96
C HIS A 85 11.03 14.84 -13.94
N VAL A 86 11.01 13.71 -13.23
CA VAL A 86 9.80 12.93 -13.01
C VAL A 86 8.76 13.79 -12.31
N SER A 87 7.60 13.98 -12.93
CA SER A 87 6.48 14.78 -12.45
C SER A 87 5.34 13.92 -11.91
N ASN A 88 5.04 12.81 -12.59
CA ASN A 88 3.99 11.87 -12.21
C ASN A 88 4.49 10.42 -12.31
N MET A 89 3.84 9.55 -11.55
CA MET A 89 3.94 8.11 -11.69
C MET A 89 2.55 7.53 -11.92
N THR A 90 2.45 6.63 -12.89
CA THR A 90 1.23 5.91 -13.20
C THR A 90 1.40 4.44 -12.85
N ILE A 91 0.43 3.87 -12.12
CA ILE A 91 0.37 2.45 -11.74
C ILE A 91 -0.85 1.81 -12.38
N THR A 92 -0.63 0.79 -13.20
CA THR A 92 -1.70 0.02 -13.85
C THR A 92 -1.94 -1.30 -13.14
N MET A 93 -3.06 -1.42 -12.42
CA MET A 93 -3.42 -2.66 -11.73
C MET A 93 -4.25 -3.55 -12.65
N LYS A 94 -3.67 -4.67 -13.08
CA LYS A 94 -4.33 -5.67 -13.93
C LYS A 94 -5.20 -6.65 -13.13
N PHE A 95 -4.73 -7.04 -11.93
CA PHE A 95 -5.41 -8.01 -11.07
C PHE A 95 -5.76 -7.38 -9.71
N TYR A 96 -7.01 -7.49 -9.28
CA TYR A 96 -7.46 -7.12 -7.93
C TYR A 96 -8.75 -7.87 -7.57
N LYS A 97 -9.15 -7.89 -6.28
CA LYS A 97 -10.30 -8.69 -5.77
C LYS A 97 -11.63 -8.53 -6.55
N HIS A 98 -11.73 -7.49 -7.37
CA HIS A 98 -12.91 -7.14 -8.14
C HIS A 98 -12.60 -6.77 -9.59
N SER A 99 -11.40 -7.11 -10.10
CA SER A 99 -11.05 -6.93 -11.50
C SER A 99 -11.88 -7.90 -12.32
N ASN A 100 -13.01 -7.45 -12.85
CA ASN A 100 -13.73 -8.17 -13.89
C ASN A 100 -12.94 -8.04 -15.21
N LEU A 101 -11.65 -8.42 -15.22
CA LEU A 101 -10.69 -8.25 -16.32
C LEU A 101 -10.39 -6.81 -16.75
N GLN A 102 -11.02 -5.81 -16.13
CA GLN A 102 -10.73 -4.39 -16.37
C GLN A 102 -9.58 -3.91 -15.48
N SER A 103 -8.50 -3.45 -16.13
CA SER A 103 -7.39 -2.79 -15.47
C SER A 103 -7.83 -1.43 -14.92
N LYS A 104 -7.20 -1.03 -13.81
CA LYS A 104 -7.41 0.29 -13.19
C LYS A 104 -6.08 1.00 -13.11
N THR A 105 -6.04 2.21 -13.65
CA THR A 105 -4.85 3.04 -13.66
C THR A 105 -4.99 4.15 -12.62
N LEU A 106 -3.96 4.32 -11.79
CA LEU A 106 -3.84 5.43 -10.86
C LEU A 106 -2.69 6.32 -11.30
N SER A 107 -2.93 7.62 -11.41
CA SER A 107 -1.88 8.62 -11.60
C SER A 107 -1.60 9.30 -10.26
N ILE A 108 -0.32 9.39 -9.91
CA ILE A 108 0.16 9.96 -8.67
C ILE A 108 1.16 11.06 -8.98
N ALA A 109 0.79 12.30 -8.63
CA ALA A 109 1.67 13.44 -8.74
C ALA A 109 2.82 13.37 -7.74
N ARG A 110 4.02 13.73 -8.18
CA ARG A 110 5.19 13.89 -7.32
C ARG A 110 4.97 15.08 -6.38
N ARG A 111 5.30 14.85 -5.11
CA ARG A 111 5.25 15.85 -4.02
C ARG A 111 6.60 15.86 -3.32
N PRO A 112 7.61 16.59 -3.84
CA PRO A 112 8.99 16.48 -3.38
C PRO A 112 9.20 16.80 -1.89
N GLU A 113 8.38 17.71 -1.36
CA GLU A 113 8.31 18.13 0.04
C GLU A 113 7.75 17.04 0.97
N ASN A 114 6.97 16.10 0.43
CA ASN A 114 6.42 15.01 1.21
C ASN A 114 7.48 13.92 1.44
N TYR A 115 7.85 13.71 2.70
CA TYR A 115 8.81 12.69 3.12
C TYR A 115 8.43 11.27 2.65
N LEU A 116 7.12 11.00 2.56
CA LEU A 116 6.55 9.72 2.15
C LEU A 116 6.11 9.72 0.68
N CYS A 117 6.61 10.65 -0.14
CA CYS A 117 6.24 10.72 -1.56
C CYS A 117 6.47 9.35 -2.25
N PRO A 118 5.40 8.69 -2.74
CA PRO A 118 5.52 7.34 -3.31
C PRO A 118 6.32 7.38 -4.61
N VAL A 119 6.23 8.46 -5.40
CA VAL A 119 7.01 8.64 -6.63
C VAL A 119 8.51 8.63 -6.32
N LYS A 120 8.95 9.41 -5.31
CA LYS A 120 10.35 9.42 -4.87
C LYS A 120 10.78 8.07 -4.32
N ALA A 121 9.95 7.44 -3.49
CA ALA A 121 10.28 6.17 -2.87
C ALA A 121 10.45 5.04 -3.91
N ILE A 122 9.58 4.99 -4.93
CA ILE A 122 9.71 4.03 -6.03
C ILE A 122 10.92 4.36 -6.91
N GLU A 123 11.15 5.63 -7.23
CA GLU A 123 12.32 6.05 -8.00
C GLU A 123 13.63 5.64 -7.28
N GLU A 124 13.76 5.95 -5.98
CA GLU A 124 14.88 5.54 -5.13
C GLU A 124 15.06 4.02 -5.12
N TYR A 125 13.97 3.26 -4.98
CA TYR A 125 14.00 1.80 -5.01
C TYR A 125 14.45 1.25 -6.37
N LEU A 126 13.93 1.78 -7.47
CA LEU A 126 14.26 1.31 -8.81
C LEU A 126 15.71 1.63 -9.22
N ARG A 127 16.33 2.68 -8.66
CA ARG A 127 17.77 2.91 -8.82
C ARG A 127 18.61 1.78 -8.22
N LEU A 128 18.11 1.12 -7.17
CA LEU A 128 18.78 -0.03 -6.54
C LEU A 128 18.38 -1.37 -7.17
N GLN A 129 17.26 -1.42 -7.89
CA GLN A 129 16.71 -2.62 -8.50
C GLN A 129 16.58 -2.43 -10.02
N ASN A 130 17.68 -2.67 -10.73
CA ASN A 130 17.74 -2.50 -12.18
C ASN A 130 17.22 -3.74 -12.93
N CYS A 131 15.96 -4.13 -12.66
CA CYS A 131 15.30 -5.21 -13.37
C CYS A 131 14.08 -4.66 -14.13
N PRO A 132 14.02 -4.80 -15.47
CA PRO A 132 12.95 -4.23 -16.27
C PRO A 132 11.63 -5.02 -16.19
N HIS A 133 11.67 -6.28 -15.75
CA HIS A 133 10.53 -7.21 -15.86
C HIS A 133 10.20 -7.98 -14.59
N GLY A 134 8.91 -8.31 -14.40
CA GLY A 134 8.40 -9.14 -13.30
C GLY A 134 7.93 -8.34 -12.08
N PRO A 135 7.79 -8.96 -10.89
CA PRO A 135 7.19 -8.32 -9.71
C PRO A 135 7.87 -7.01 -9.34
N LEU A 136 7.10 -5.94 -9.14
CA LEU A 136 7.66 -4.64 -8.84
C LEU A 136 8.57 -4.71 -7.61
N PHE A 137 8.07 -5.29 -6.52
CA PHE A 137 8.82 -5.44 -5.28
C PHE A 137 9.44 -6.82 -5.14
N ARG A 138 10.77 -6.84 -5.10
CA ARG A 138 11.58 -8.05 -4.94
C ARG A 138 12.81 -7.77 -4.10
N PHE A 139 13.38 -8.82 -3.53
CA PHE A 139 14.66 -8.79 -2.83
C PHE A 139 15.81 -8.58 -3.81
N LYS A 140 16.99 -8.23 -3.27
CA LYS A 140 18.22 -8.06 -4.07
C LYS A 140 18.58 -9.33 -4.87
N CYS A 141 18.24 -10.51 -4.35
CA CYS A 141 18.42 -11.80 -5.04
C CYS A 141 17.39 -12.07 -6.16
N GLY A 142 16.50 -11.12 -6.47
CA GLY A 142 15.50 -11.25 -7.53
C GLY A 142 14.19 -11.93 -7.12
N LYS A 143 14.15 -12.60 -5.96
CA LYS A 143 12.92 -13.25 -5.46
C LYS A 143 11.85 -12.22 -5.08
N PRO A 144 10.57 -12.44 -5.40
CA PRO A 144 9.50 -11.53 -5.03
C PRO A 144 9.35 -11.39 -3.51
N VAL A 145 8.92 -10.21 -3.07
CA VAL A 145 8.61 -10.00 -1.65
C VAL A 145 7.33 -10.74 -1.30
N SER A 146 7.35 -11.53 -0.22
CA SER A 146 6.16 -12.23 0.26
C SER A 146 5.35 -11.36 1.22
N GLY A 147 4.04 -11.62 1.28
CA GLY A 147 3.17 -11.02 2.29
C GLY A 147 3.60 -11.35 3.72
N PHE A 148 4.19 -12.53 3.94
CA PHE A 148 4.74 -12.93 5.24
C PHE A 148 5.89 -12.00 5.67
N TYR A 149 6.87 -11.79 4.79
CA TYR A 149 8.01 -10.89 5.06
C TYR A 149 7.53 -9.47 5.37
N PHE A 150 6.61 -8.94 4.54
CA PHE A 150 6.08 -7.59 4.75
C PHE A 150 5.38 -7.47 6.11
N ASN A 151 4.49 -8.40 6.46
CA ASN A 151 3.76 -8.35 7.72
C ASN A 151 4.68 -8.58 8.93
N SER A 152 5.69 -9.43 8.82
CA SER A 152 6.70 -9.63 9.88
C SER A 152 7.51 -8.35 10.11
N SER A 153 7.98 -7.72 9.03
CA SER A 153 8.71 -6.45 9.09
C SER A 153 7.83 -5.33 9.68
N LEU A 154 6.56 -5.26 9.26
CA LEU A 154 5.59 -4.32 9.82
C LEU A 154 5.39 -4.54 11.32
N LYS A 155 5.25 -5.80 11.76
CA LYS A 155 5.10 -6.15 13.18
C LYS A 155 6.30 -5.67 14.00
N SER A 156 7.53 -5.90 13.52
CA SER A 156 8.74 -5.43 14.19
C SER A 156 8.80 -3.91 14.28
N LEU A 157 8.41 -3.20 13.22
CA LEU A 157 8.38 -1.73 13.22
C LEU A 157 7.31 -1.18 14.16
N LEU A 158 6.11 -1.77 14.17
CA LEU A 158 5.02 -1.38 15.08
C LEU A 158 5.43 -1.56 16.54
N ASN A 159 6.03 -2.70 16.90
CA ASN A 159 6.57 -2.94 18.23
C ASN A 159 7.62 -1.88 18.60
N PHE A 160 8.53 -1.56 17.68
CA PHE A 160 9.57 -0.56 17.92
C PHE A 160 9.01 0.84 18.18
N VAL A 161 7.93 1.22 17.50
CA VAL A 161 7.28 2.52 17.72
C VAL A 161 6.21 2.50 18.83
N GLY A 162 6.12 1.41 19.60
CA GLY A 162 5.23 1.30 20.76
C GLY A 162 3.75 1.10 20.43
N LEU A 163 3.41 0.57 19.26
CA LEU A 163 2.01 0.32 18.85
C LEU A 163 1.63 -1.16 19.02
N ASP A 164 0.41 -1.41 19.49
CA ASP A 164 -0.11 -2.77 19.64
C ASP A 164 -0.39 -3.43 18.27
N THR A 165 0.46 -4.40 17.93
CA THR A 165 0.43 -5.14 16.67
C THR A 165 -0.87 -5.91 16.40
N ASN A 166 -1.70 -6.16 17.42
CA ASN A 166 -2.98 -6.85 17.23
C ASN A 166 -3.96 -6.04 16.37
N PHE A 167 -3.88 -4.71 16.44
CA PHE A 167 -4.78 -3.80 15.73
C PHE A 167 -4.28 -3.40 14.34
N TYR A 168 -3.01 -3.65 14.00
CA TYR A 168 -2.43 -3.20 12.75
C TYR A 168 -2.03 -4.37 11.86
N LYS A 169 -2.53 -4.38 10.63
CA LYS A 169 -2.19 -5.38 9.60
C LYS A 169 -2.00 -4.68 8.26
N GLY A 170 -1.62 -5.43 7.23
CA GLY A 170 -1.52 -4.88 5.87
C GLY A 170 -2.74 -4.10 5.37
N HIS A 171 -3.97 -4.44 5.83
CA HIS A 171 -5.17 -3.69 5.46
C HIS A 171 -5.26 -2.29 6.11
N SER A 172 -4.59 -2.08 7.24
CA SER A 172 -4.56 -0.81 7.97
C SER A 172 -4.01 0.36 7.16
N PHE A 173 -3.12 0.10 6.19
CA PHE A 173 -2.67 1.12 5.23
C PHE A 173 -3.82 1.67 4.40
N ARG A 174 -4.70 0.79 3.90
CA ARG A 174 -5.84 1.17 3.06
C ARG A 174 -6.93 1.89 3.87
N ILE A 175 -7.16 1.46 5.11
CA ILE A 175 -8.05 2.14 6.06
C ILE A 175 -7.52 3.54 6.35
N GLY A 176 -6.21 3.65 6.65
CA GLY A 176 -5.53 4.92 6.89
C GLY A 176 -5.60 5.87 5.70
N ALA A 177 -5.37 5.38 4.49
CA ALA A 177 -5.49 6.17 3.27
C ALA A 177 -6.90 6.74 3.07
N ALA A 178 -7.95 5.92 3.24
CA ALA A 178 -9.34 6.36 3.17
C ALA A 178 -9.67 7.42 4.22
N THR A 179 -9.30 7.15 5.47
CA THR A 179 -9.55 8.09 6.57
C THR A 179 -8.85 9.42 6.31
N SER A 180 -7.61 9.37 5.86
CA SER A 180 -6.78 10.54 5.56
C SER A 180 -7.29 11.38 4.39
N ALA A 181 -7.84 10.73 3.37
CA ALA A 181 -8.47 11.41 2.25
C ALA A 181 -9.78 12.07 2.70
N ALA A 182 -10.60 11.36 3.48
CA ALA A 182 -11.85 11.90 4.01
C ALA A 182 -11.61 13.11 4.93
N ALA A 183 -10.60 13.03 5.82
CA ALA A 183 -10.20 14.14 6.70
C ALA A 183 -9.72 15.38 5.92
N ARG A 184 -9.26 15.21 4.68
CA ARG A 184 -8.87 16.29 3.76
C ARG A 184 -10.01 16.77 2.86
N GLY A 185 -11.24 16.35 3.11
CA GLY A 185 -12.41 16.74 2.34
C GLY A 185 -12.49 16.12 0.94
N VAL A 186 -11.73 15.06 0.67
CA VAL A 186 -11.81 14.36 -0.62
C VAL A 186 -13.20 13.71 -0.73
N PRO A 187 -13.94 13.93 -1.84
CA PRO A 187 -15.29 13.37 -2.00
C PRO A 187 -15.31 11.84 -1.82
N LEU A 188 -16.30 11.33 -1.09
CA LEU A 188 -16.43 9.90 -0.79
C LEU A 188 -16.46 9.03 -2.06
N ALA A 189 -17.10 9.50 -3.13
CA ALA A 189 -17.13 8.81 -4.42
C ALA A 189 -15.73 8.66 -5.03
N LEU A 190 -14.87 9.68 -4.88
CA LEU A 190 -13.49 9.63 -5.33
C LEU A 190 -12.66 8.69 -4.46
N ILE A 191 -12.84 8.71 -3.13
CA ILE A 191 -12.22 7.74 -2.20
C ILE A 191 -12.62 6.31 -2.57
N GLN A 192 -13.91 6.07 -2.83
CA GLN A 192 -14.45 4.79 -3.25
C GLN A 192 -13.77 4.30 -4.54
N SER A 193 -13.63 5.19 -5.52
CA SER A 193 -12.98 4.92 -6.80
C SER A 193 -11.49 4.63 -6.65
N MET A 194 -10.74 5.48 -5.94
CA MET A 194 -9.30 5.34 -5.69
C MET A 194 -9.00 4.02 -4.98
N GLY A 195 -9.74 3.72 -3.92
CA GLY A 195 -9.62 2.46 -3.22
C GLY A 195 -10.54 1.37 -3.76
N ARG A 196 -10.98 1.42 -5.03
CA ARG A 196 -11.56 0.29 -5.78
C ARG A 196 -12.59 -0.53 -4.98
N TRP A 197 -13.46 0.14 -4.24
CA TRP A 197 -14.51 -0.50 -3.43
C TRP A 197 -15.80 -0.61 -4.23
N LYS A 198 -16.36 -1.82 -4.33
CA LYS A 198 -17.63 -2.04 -5.04
C LYS A 198 -18.86 -1.62 -4.25
N SER A 199 -18.80 -1.64 -2.92
CA SER A 199 -19.91 -1.31 -2.04
C SER A 199 -19.55 -0.17 -1.09
N ASN A 200 -20.56 0.46 -0.50
CA ASN A 200 -20.42 1.52 0.50
C ASN A 200 -19.86 1.02 1.84
N ALA A 201 -19.56 -0.28 1.97
CA ALA A 201 -18.92 -0.84 3.16
C ALA A 201 -17.56 -0.19 3.47
N PHE A 202 -16.94 0.49 2.49
CA PHE A 202 -15.71 1.24 2.72
C PHE A 202 -15.88 2.44 3.66
N GLN A 203 -17.10 2.96 3.82
CA GLN A 203 -17.38 4.07 4.73
C GLN A 203 -17.04 3.70 6.18
N HIS A 204 -17.19 2.43 6.57
CA HIS A 204 -16.74 1.92 7.88
C HIS A 204 -15.21 1.94 8.07
N TYR A 205 -14.44 2.12 7.00
CA TYR A 205 -12.99 2.30 7.09
C TYR A 205 -12.61 3.74 7.40
N ILE A 206 -13.50 4.72 7.24
CA ILE A 206 -13.23 6.12 7.55
C ILE A 206 -13.44 6.31 9.05
N ARG A 207 -12.34 6.51 9.79
CA ARG A 207 -12.32 6.65 11.26
C ARG A 207 -11.75 7.99 11.69
N LEU A 208 -12.55 9.04 11.57
CA LEU A 208 -12.12 10.41 11.89
C LEU A 208 -11.84 10.62 13.38
N ASP A 209 -12.44 9.82 14.26
CA ASP A 209 -12.22 9.91 15.71
C ASP A 209 -10.76 9.59 16.12
N ASN A 210 -10.06 8.78 15.31
CA ASN A 210 -8.65 8.42 15.56
C ASN A 210 -7.65 9.36 14.86
N PHE A 211 -8.10 10.50 14.33
CA PHE A 211 -7.25 11.50 13.70
C PHE A 211 -6.72 12.58 14.67
N HIS A 212 -7.25 12.60 15.89
CA HIS A 212 -6.86 13.50 16.95
C HIS A 212 -6.05 12.76 18.02
N THR A 213 -4.84 12.30 17.70
CA THR A 213 -3.82 11.90 18.70
C THR A 213 -2.41 11.96 18.12
#